data_AF-A0A0D0KR22-F1
#
_entry.id   AF-A0A0D0KR22-F1
#
_cell.length_a   1.000
_cell.length_b   1.000
_cell.length_c   1.000
_cell.angle_alpha   90.00
_cell.angle_beta   90.00
_cell.angle_gamma   90.00
#
_symmetry.space_group_name_H-M   'P 1'
#
loop_
_entity.id
_entity.type
_entity.pdbx_description
1 polymer ?
#
loop_
_entity_poly.entity_id
_entity_poly.type
_entity_poly.pdbx_seq_one_letter_code
_entity_poly.pdbx_strand_id
1 'polypeptide(L)'
;MTADLWSFATTLYARPGVEAACLELQAAGADVCLLLCGLWLDSQAVAHEPDRENQLRQLAAPWQEDVVKPLRALRQAWRTSAQQDPALAELRQRVKQLELDAEREQLLRLQNCCLKWPPQTDVTKPNTWLDALSPMEAQAALKRLHQARP
;
A
#
# COMPACT_ATOMS: atom_id res chain seq x y z
N MET A 1 -17.21 10.14 10.15
CA MET A 1 -16.75 8.75 10.27
C MET A 1 -15.43 8.66 9.53
N THR A 2 -14.35 8.35 10.23
CA THR A 2 -13.05 8.15 9.59
C THR A 2 -13.13 6.87 8.77
N ALA A 3 -12.90 7.00 7.47
CA ALA A 3 -12.95 5.87 6.55
C ALA A 3 -11.94 4.81 7.00
N ASP A 4 -12.35 3.54 6.96
CA ASP A 4 -11.41 2.43 7.13
C ASP A 4 -10.29 2.52 6.08
N LEU A 5 -9.16 1.88 6.35
CA LEU A 5 -7.96 1.99 5.51
C LEU A 5 -8.23 1.55 4.06
N TRP A 6 -9.13 0.58 3.86
CA TRP A 6 -9.52 0.14 2.51
C TRP A 6 -10.34 1.20 1.77
N SER A 7 -11.34 1.78 2.43
CA SER A 7 -12.14 2.88 1.91
C SER A 7 -11.28 4.12 1.62
N PHE A 8 -10.28 4.40 2.47
CA PHE A 8 -9.29 5.43 2.23
C PHE A 8 -8.43 5.12 0.99
N ALA A 9 -7.87 3.92 0.91
CA ALA A 9 -7.02 3.49 -0.20
C ALA A 9 -7.76 3.56 -1.54
N THR A 10 -8.99 3.06 -1.60
CA THR A 10 -9.83 3.11 -2.81
C THR A 10 -10.19 4.53 -3.22
N THR A 11 -10.50 5.41 -2.26
CA THR A 11 -10.75 6.83 -2.53
C THR A 11 -9.52 7.54 -3.05
N LEU A 12 -8.34 7.23 -2.49
CA LEU A 12 -7.07 7.78 -2.96
C LEU A 12 -6.76 7.29 -4.38
N TYR A 13 -6.94 5.99 -4.65
CA TYR A 13 -6.65 5.38 -5.94
C TYR A 13 -7.50 5.95 -7.08
N ALA A 14 -8.72 6.41 -6.80
CA ALA A 14 -9.59 7.05 -7.77
C ALA A 14 -9.08 8.44 -8.24
N ARG A 15 -8.05 9.00 -7.61
CA ARG A 15 -7.53 10.33 -7.95
C ARG A 15 -6.55 10.29 -9.13
N PRO A 16 -6.57 11.32 -10.00
CA PRO A 16 -5.65 11.39 -11.12
C PRO A 16 -4.19 11.29 -10.70
N GLY A 17 -3.43 10.39 -11.36
CA GLY A 17 -1.99 10.22 -11.14
C GLY A 17 -1.61 9.32 -9.95
N VAL A 18 -2.55 8.90 -9.10
CA VAL A 18 -2.26 7.99 -7.97
C VAL A 18 -1.89 6.59 -8.46
N GLU A 19 -2.67 6.03 -9.39
CA GLU A 19 -2.35 4.72 -9.99
C GLU A 19 -0.93 4.69 -10.55
N ALA A 20 -0.55 5.72 -11.34
CA ALA A 20 0.79 5.82 -11.90
C ALA A 20 1.87 5.92 -10.81
N ALA A 21 1.64 6.70 -9.76
CA ALA A 21 2.57 6.81 -8.63
C ALA A 21 2.72 5.47 -7.88
N CYS A 22 1.62 4.76 -7.61
CA CYS A 22 1.65 3.43 -7.00
C CYS A 22 2.43 2.43 -7.85
N LEU A 23 2.27 2.47 -9.19
CA LEU A 23 3.02 1.60 -10.10
C LEU A 23 4.52 1.92 -10.12
N GLU A 24 4.91 3.20 -10.11
CA GLU A 24 6.32 3.62 -10.00
C GLU A 24 6.94 3.12 -8.68
N LEU A 25 6.22 3.28 -7.57
CA LEU A 25 6.64 2.82 -6.25
C LEU A 25 6.78 1.30 -6.19
N GLN A 26 5.80 0.59 -6.75
CA GLN A 26 5.82 -0.86 -6.83
C GLN A 26 6.99 -1.36 -7.69
N ALA A 27 7.32 -0.66 -8.78
CA ALA A 27 8.48 -0.98 -9.61
C ALA A 27 9.81 -0.75 -8.88
N ALA A 28 9.86 0.24 -7.97
CA ALA A 28 10.96 0.46 -7.05
C ALA A 28 10.98 -0.52 -5.85
N GLY A 29 10.11 -1.54 -5.84
CA GLY A 29 10.04 -2.55 -4.78
C GLY A 29 9.33 -2.08 -3.51
N ALA A 30 8.66 -0.93 -3.53
CA ALA A 30 7.90 -0.44 -2.39
C ALA A 30 6.67 -1.30 -2.10
N ASP A 31 6.38 -1.48 -0.82
CA ASP A 31 5.08 -1.99 -0.38
C ASP A 31 4.04 -0.87 -0.41
N VAL A 32 3.26 -0.84 -1.49
CA VAL A 32 2.19 0.15 -1.68
C VAL A 32 1.15 0.08 -0.55
N CYS A 33 0.84 -1.11 -0.02
CA CYS A 33 -0.13 -1.23 1.08
C CYS A 33 0.40 -0.57 2.36
N LEU A 34 1.69 -0.74 2.64
CA LEU A 34 2.36 -0.09 3.77
C LEU A 34 2.38 1.44 3.61
N LEU A 35 2.67 1.94 2.41
CA LEU A 35 2.64 3.39 2.14
C LEU A 35 1.24 3.99 2.27
N LEU A 36 0.22 3.30 1.79
CA LEU A 36 -1.18 3.70 1.96
C LEU A 36 -1.58 3.74 3.44
N CYS A 37 -1.11 2.78 4.24
CA CYS A 37 -1.28 2.80 5.70
C CYS A 37 -0.63 4.05 6.32
N GLY A 38 0.60 4.40 5.91
CA GLY A 38 1.26 5.62 6.37
C GLY A 38 0.46 6.89 6.09
N LEU A 39 -0.02 7.05 4.84
CA LEU A 39 -0.88 8.19 4.47
C LEU A 39 -2.16 8.25 5.29
N TRP A 40 -2.76 7.10 5.57
CA TRP A 40 -3.95 7.01 6.39
C TRP A 40 -3.65 7.39 7.85
N LEU A 41 -2.53 6.94 8.43
CA LEU A 41 -2.09 7.33 9.76
C LEU A 41 -1.83 8.83 9.87
N ASP A 42 -1.19 9.42 8.85
CA ASP A 42 -1.02 10.87 8.76
C ASP A 42 -2.39 11.58 8.73
N SER A 43 -3.43 10.98 8.10
CA SER A 43 -4.83 11.46 8.07
C SER A 43 -5.58 11.34 9.39
N GLN A 44 -5.23 10.35 10.20
CA GLN A 44 -5.79 10.15 11.54
C GLN A 44 -5.05 10.96 12.62
N ALA A 45 -4.08 11.78 12.21
CA ALA A 45 -3.19 12.50 13.12
C ALA A 45 -2.47 11.57 14.11
N VAL A 46 -2.10 10.34 13.72
CA VAL A 46 -1.38 9.42 14.60
C VAL A 46 0.12 9.71 14.54
N ALA A 47 0.74 9.99 15.67
CA ALA A 47 2.17 10.29 15.74
C ALA A 47 3.01 9.10 15.24
N HIS A 48 4.02 9.41 14.42
CA HIS A 48 5.08 8.46 14.08
C HIS A 48 5.94 8.17 15.31
N GLU A 49 6.15 6.88 15.56
CA GLU A 49 7.08 6.35 16.56
C GLU A 49 7.88 5.21 15.90
N PRO A 50 9.21 5.14 16.07
CA PRO A 50 10.03 4.09 15.45
C PRO A 50 9.56 2.66 15.78
N ASP A 51 9.07 2.43 17.00
CA ASP A 51 8.54 1.13 17.41
C ASP A 51 7.27 0.74 16.64
N ARG A 52 6.38 1.70 16.38
CA ARG A 52 5.16 1.47 15.60
C ARG A 52 5.49 1.23 14.14
N GLU A 53 6.45 1.96 13.58
CA GLU A 53 6.96 1.71 12.23
C GLU A 53 7.50 0.29 12.10
N ASN A 54 8.34 -0.14 13.04
CA ASN A 54 8.88 -1.49 13.05
C ASN A 54 7.75 -2.55 13.16
N GLN A 55 6.74 -2.32 13.98
CA GLN A 55 5.56 -3.20 14.08
C GLN A 55 4.85 -3.36 12.73
N LEU A 56 4.62 -2.27 11.98
CA LEU A 56 4.01 -2.35 10.65
C LEU A 56 4.88 -3.12 9.66
N ARG A 57 6.19 -2.86 9.65
CA ARG A 57 7.12 -3.55 8.75
C ARG A 57 7.19 -5.05 9.03
N GLN A 58 7.29 -5.44 10.31
CA GLN A 58 7.31 -6.84 10.71
C GLN A 58 6.00 -7.56 10.40
N LEU A 59 4.87 -6.85 10.51
CA LEU A 59 3.56 -7.40 10.16
C LEU A 59 3.41 -7.58 8.63
N ALA A 60 3.87 -6.61 7.85
CA ALA A 60 3.72 -6.58 6.40
C ALA A 60 4.68 -7.53 5.66
N ALA A 61 5.95 -7.59 6.11
CA ALA A 61 7.02 -8.23 5.34
C ALA A 61 6.74 -9.71 5.00
N PRO A 62 6.34 -10.59 5.95
CA PRO A 62 6.07 -11.99 5.62
C PRO A 62 4.93 -12.15 4.61
N TRP A 63 3.85 -11.37 4.78
CA TRP A 63 2.72 -11.42 3.86
C TRP A 63 3.06 -10.93 2.45
N GLN A 64 3.91 -9.88 2.37
CA GLN A 64 4.41 -9.40 1.09
C GLN A 64 5.28 -10.44 0.38
N GLU A 65 6.26 -11.05 1.08
CA GLU A 65 7.17 -12.03 0.49
C GLU A 65 6.47 -13.34 0.10
N ASP A 66 5.58 -13.83 0.94
CA ASP A 66 5.02 -15.19 0.78
C ASP A 66 3.73 -15.20 -0.06
N VAL A 67 3.02 -14.06 -0.18
CA VAL A 67 1.69 -14.01 -0.81
C VAL A 67 1.63 -12.99 -1.94
N VAL A 68 1.86 -11.70 -1.65
CA VAL A 68 1.62 -10.63 -2.64
C VAL A 68 2.65 -10.67 -3.77
N LYS A 69 3.94 -10.73 -3.44
CA LYS A 69 5.03 -10.75 -4.44
C LYS A 69 4.96 -11.97 -5.37
N PRO A 70 4.72 -13.21 -4.89
CA PRO A 70 4.57 -14.37 -5.76
C PRO A 70 3.38 -14.26 -6.72
N LEU A 71 2.21 -13.82 -6.25
CA LEU A 71 1.03 -13.62 -7.10
C LEU A 71 1.30 -12.59 -8.19
N ARG A 72 1.92 -11.47 -7.82
CA ARG A 72 2.31 -10.40 -8.72
C ARG A 72 3.32 -10.86 -9.76
N ALA A 73 4.36 -11.57 -9.34
CA ALA A 73 5.38 -12.12 -10.23
C ALA A 73 4.75 -13.09 -11.25
N LEU A 74 3.86 -13.97 -10.79
CA LEU A 74 3.14 -14.90 -11.67
C LEU A 74 2.28 -14.17 -12.70
N ARG A 75 1.49 -13.17 -12.27
CA ARG A 75 0.67 -12.35 -13.17
C ARG A 75 1.52 -11.59 -14.19
N GLN A 76 2.69 -11.10 -13.79
CA GLN A 76 3.61 -10.39 -14.67
C GLN A 76 4.27 -11.34 -15.68
N ALA A 77 4.74 -12.51 -15.24
CA ALA A 77 5.34 -13.54 -16.09
C ALA A 77 4.38 -14.00 -17.20
N TRP A 78 3.09 -14.13 -16.91
CA TRP A 78 2.08 -14.54 -17.89
C TRP A 78 1.65 -13.43 -18.86
N ARG A 79 2.12 -12.19 -18.72
CA ARG A 79 1.62 -11.04 -19.50
C ARG A 79 1.73 -11.24 -21.02
N THR A 80 2.83 -11.80 -21.51
CA THR A 80 3.06 -12.00 -22.95
C THR A 80 2.33 -13.24 -23.45
N SER A 81 2.48 -14.38 -22.76
CA SER A 81 1.85 -15.65 -23.15
C SER A 81 0.32 -15.58 -23.16
N ALA A 82 -0.28 -14.84 -22.22
CA ALA A 82 -1.73 -14.64 -22.16
C ALA A 82 -2.32 -13.90 -23.37
N GLN A 83 -1.50 -13.25 -24.22
CA GLN A 83 -1.98 -12.63 -25.45
C GLN A 83 -2.28 -13.66 -26.55
N GLN A 84 -1.66 -14.84 -26.45
CA GLN A 84 -1.75 -15.90 -27.45
C GLN A 84 -2.54 -17.11 -26.94
N ASP A 85 -2.81 -17.19 -25.64
CA ASP A 85 -3.55 -18.26 -24.99
C ASP A 85 -4.74 -17.70 -24.18
N PRO A 86 -5.98 -17.83 -24.67
CA PRO A 86 -7.18 -17.36 -23.97
C PRO A 86 -7.41 -18.02 -22.61
N ALA A 87 -7.09 -19.31 -22.46
CA ALA A 87 -7.26 -20.01 -21.19
C ALA A 87 -6.28 -19.45 -20.14
N LEU A 88 -5.03 -19.20 -20.56
CA LEU A 88 -4.05 -18.53 -19.71
C LEU A 88 -4.45 -17.08 -19.38
N ALA A 89 -5.09 -16.37 -20.31
CA ALA A 89 -5.63 -15.03 -20.05
C ALA A 89 -6.68 -15.03 -18.94
N GLU A 90 -7.60 -16.00 -18.93
CA GLU A 90 -8.58 -16.16 -17.86
C GLU A 90 -7.92 -16.48 -16.52
N LEU A 91 -6.97 -17.41 -16.50
CA LEU A 91 -6.21 -17.74 -15.29
C LEU A 91 -5.47 -16.52 -14.75
N ARG A 92 -4.85 -15.72 -15.63
CA ARG A 92 -4.18 -14.48 -15.26
C ARG A 92 -5.12 -13.46 -14.63
N GLN A 93 -6.38 -13.36 -15.09
CA GLN A 93 -7.37 -12.50 -14.44
C GLN A 93 -7.74 -13.00 -13.04
N ARG A 94 -7.87 -14.32 -12.85
CA ARG A 94 -8.12 -14.91 -11.52
C ARG A 94 -6.95 -14.65 -10.56
N VAL A 95 -5.70 -14.77 -11.04
CA VAL A 95 -4.51 -14.41 -10.26
C VAL A 95 -4.51 -12.92 -9.91
N LYS A 96 -4.88 -12.03 -10.85
CA LYS A 96 -5.03 -10.60 -10.56
C LYS A 96 -6.04 -10.35 -9.45
N GLN A 97 -7.20 -11.03 -9.48
CA GLN A 97 -8.20 -10.88 -8.44
C GLN A 97 -7.66 -11.36 -7.08
N LEU A 98 -6.99 -12.50 -7.05
CA LEU A 98 -6.38 -13.03 -5.83
C LEU A 98 -5.27 -12.11 -5.27
N GLU A 99 -4.46 -11.48 -6.13
CA GLU A 99 -3.49 -10.45 -5.72
C GLU A 99 -4.20 -9.27 -5.04
N LEU A 100 -5.28 -8.75 -5.61
CA LEU A 100 -6.06 -7.66 -5.02
C LEU A 100 -6.69 -8.05 -3.68
N ASP A 101 -7.22 -9.27 -3.58
CA ASP A 101 -7.79 -9.78 -2.33
C ASP A 101 -6.70 -9.94 -1.24
N ALA A 102 -5.49 -10.37 -1.63
CA ALA A 102 -4.35 -10.46 -0.73
C ALA A 102 -3.85 -9.08 -0.25
N GLU A 103 -3.81 -8.08 -1.14
CA GLU A 103 -3.49 -6.69 -0.78
C GLU A 103 -4.53 -6.10 0.18
N ARG A 104 -5.82 -6.38 -0.06
CA ARG A 104 -6.91 -5.97 0.83
C ARG A 104 -6.76 -6.58 2.23
N GLU A 105 -6.44 -7.86 2.32
CA GLU A 105 -6.18 -8.53 3.60
C GLU A 105 -4.98 -7.91 4.33
N GLN A 106 -3.93 -7.54 3.60
CA GLN A 106 -2.80 -6.83 4.20
C GLN A 106 -3.21 -5.49 4.80
N LEU A 107 -3.98 -4.69 4.06
CA LEU A 107 -4.51 -3.41 4.55
C LEU A 107 -5.38 -3.63 5.80
N LEU A 108 -6.23 -4.66 5.83
CA LEU A 108 -7.02 -4.99 7.01
C LEU A 108 -6.14 -5.31 8.24
N ARG A 109 -5.08 -6.10 8.06
CA ARG A 109 -4.12 -6.44 9.14
C ARG A 109 -3.40 -5.20 9.66
N LEU A 110 -2.93 -4.35 8.75
CA LEU A 110 -2.28 -3.07 9.08
C LEU A 110 -3.24 -2.18 9.87
N GLN A 111 -4.47 -2.00 9.39
CA GLN A 111 -5.49 -1.23 10.11
C GLN A 111 -5.71 -1.76 11.53
N ASN A 112 -5.88 -3.09 11.68
CA ASN A 112 -6.11 -3.70 12.99
C ASN A 112 -4.94 -3.49 13.97
N CYS A 113 -3.71 -3.43 13.46
CA CYS A 113 -2.52 -3.07 14.26
C CYS A 113 -2.63 -1.62 14.75
N CYS A 114 -3.02 -0.71 13.86
CA CYS A 114 -3.09 0.73 14.12
C CYS A 114 -4.27 1.17 15.02
N LEU A 115 -5.37 0.41 15.07
CA LEU A 115 -6.59 0.78 15.82
C LEU A 115 -6.34 1.04 17.32
N LYS A 116 -5.24 0.54 17.87
CA LYS A 116 -4.87 0.69 19.28
C LYS A 116 -4.07 1.96 19.56
N TRP A 117 -3.65 2.70 18.52
CA TRP A 117 -2.78 3.84 18.68
C TRP A 117 -3.58 5.13 18.86
N PRO A 118 -3.29 5.90 19.93
CA PRO A 118 -3.99 7.16 20.16
C PRO A 118 -3.59 8.19 19.09
N PRO A 119 -4.51 9.12 18.76
CA PRO A 119 -4.16 10.30 17.98
C PRO A 119 -3.13 11.14 18.76
N GLN A 120 -2.32 11.87 18.02
CA GLN A 120 -1.31 12.76 18.55
C GLN A 120 -1.95 13.89 19.34
N THR A 121 -1.44 14.13 20.54
CA THR A 121 -1.88 15.21 21.43
C THR A 121 -1.18 16.53 21.15
N ASP A 122 0.01 16.48 20.54
CA ASP A 122 0.83 17.65 20.24
C ASP A 122 0.72 18.03 18.75
N VAL A 123 -0.12 19.01 18.41
CA VAL A 123 -0.38 19.43 17.02
C VAL A 123 0.86 20.04 16.33
N THR A 124 1.94 20.29 17.06
CA THR A 124 3.14 20.97 16.52
C THR A 124 4.14 20.01 15.86
N LYS A 125 4.10 18.70 16.17
CA LYS A 125 4.99 17.76 15.49
C LYS A 125 4.40 17.33 14.14
N PRO A 126 5.17 17.43 13.04
CA PRO A 126 4.71 16.94 11.74
C PRO A 126 4.56 15.42 11.78
N ASN A 127 3.51 14.93 11.14
CA ASN A 127 3.37 13.50 10.88
C ASN A 127 4.24 13.12 9.68
N THR A 128 5.16 12.18 9.90
CA THR A 128 6.20 11.79 8.94
C THR A 128 6.09 10.32 8.55
N TRP A 129 4.91 9.70 8.63
CA TRP A 129 4.77 8.26 8.34
C TRP A 129 5.13 7.93 6.90
N LEU A 130 4.68 8.75 5.94
CA LEU A 130 5.01 8.53 4.54
C LEU A 130 6.53 8.53 4.34
N ASP A 131 7.24 9.54 4.84
CA ASP A 131 8.68 9.65 4.67
C ASP A 131 9.42 8.49 5.35
N ALA A 132 8.96 8.07 6.53
CA ALA A 132 9.54 6.96 7.26
C ALA A 132 9.37 5.62 6.53
N LEU A 133 8.18 5.35 5.99
CA LEU A 133 7.85 4.07 5.34
C LEU A 133 8.34 3.96 3.89
N SER A 134 8.80 5.06 3.32
CA SER A 134 9.19 5.17 1.92
C SER A 134 10.58 4.64 1.61
N PRO A 135 10.77 3.92 0.49
CA PRO A 135 12.10 3.71 -0.06
C PRO A 135 12.67 5.03 -0.61
N MET A 136 13.97 5.26 -0.44
CA MET A 136 14.64 6.49 -0.88
C MET A 136 14.54 6.75 -2.39
N GLU A 137 14.31 5.71 -3.18
CA GLU A 137 14.49 5.71 -4.65
C GLU A 137 13.29 6.26 -5.44
N ALA A 138 12.18 6.64 -4.79
CA ALA A 138 10.93 7.01 -5.48
C ALA A 138 10.29 8.34 -5.00
N GLN A 139 11.11 9.32 -4.62
CA GLN A 139 10.65 10.62 -4.07
C GLN A 139 9.65 11.41 -4.93
N ALA A 140 9.73 11.30 -6.27
CA ALA A 140 8.75 11.98 -7.14
C ALA A 140 7.35 11.36 -7.04
N ALA A 141 7.26 10.03 -7.03
CA ALA A 141 6.00 9.31 -6.87
C ALA A 141 5.39 9.53 -5.47
N LEU A 142 6.23 9.57 -4.43
CA LEU A 142 5.81 9.87 -3.06
C LEU A 142 5.20 11.27 -2.94
N LYS A 143 5.79 12.27 -3.58
CA LYS A 143 5.23 13.63 -3.61
C LYS A 143 3.83 13.67 -4.26
N ARG A 144 3.61 12.91 -5.34
CA ARG A 144 2.29 12.81 -5.99
C ARG A 144 1.26 12.17 -5.06
N LEU A 145 1.64 11.10 -4.35
CA LEU A 145 0.76 10.49 -3.34
C LEU A 145 0.42 11.44 -2.20
N HIS A 146 1.41 12.18 -1.70
CA HIS A 146 1.21 13.16 -0.64
C HIS A 146 0.28 14.30 -1.07
N GLN A 147 0.43 14.80 -2.31
CA GLN A 147 -0.44 15.84 -2.88
C GLN A 147 -1.86 15.34 -3.17
N ALA A 148 -2.02 14.03 -3.41
CA ALA A 148 -3.29 13.41 -3.67
C ALA A 148 -4.07 13.04 -2.40
N ARG A 149 -3.60 13.35 -1.19
CA ARG A 149 -4.31 13.03 0.06
C ARG A 149 -5.68 13.73 0.17
N PRO A 150 -6.74 13.05 0.67
CA PRO A 150 -8.05 13.66 0.86
C PRO A 150 -8.14 14.73 1.94
#